data_AF-A0A0U3D4J6-F1
#
_entry.id   AF-A0A0U3D4J6-F1
#
_cell.length_a   1.000
_cell.length_b   1.000
_cell.length_c   1.000
_cell.angle_alpha   90.00
_cell.angle_beta   90.00
_cell.angle_gamma   90.00
#
_symmetry.space_group_name_H-M   'P 1'
#
loop_
_entity.id
_entity.type
_entity.pdbx_description
1 polymer ?
#
loop_
_entity_poly.entity_id
_entity_poly.type
_entity_poly.pdbx_seq_one_letter_code
_entity_poly.pdbx_strand_id
1 'polypeptide(L)'
;MNFSAFEYWTDGWREYSLMPNDEGIRRCTCGQFVLLKDMVAVDAADSSELPYMDRVPDELLPECISKAASEEMEVAARLGYWRHLNHEYRQAYRQHRDAEEATTKAAWEAANPDRRTWWDKLRRQKPPSYSRPVDSPFTYPAFEATDAQLENMKLLSAILEKWGFASRPGYTMELTELYREQGRFDESQKVILTLDQRDVGVTSNLIGKLIKEKQSAPMRYRM
;
A
#
# COMPACT_ATOMS: atom_id res chain seq x y z
N MET A 1 -9.23 2.31 -17.50
CA MET A 1 -8.63 2.16 -16.17
C MET A 1 -9.75 1.82 -15.21
N ASN A 2 -9.76 0.62 -14.64
CA ASN A 2 -10.70 0.26 -13.56
C ASN A 2 -10.07 0.69 -12.24
N PHE A 3 -10.56 1.79 -11.67
CA PHE A 3 -10.18 2.26 -10.33
C PHE A 3 -10.94 1.41 -9.31
N SER A 4 -10.42 0.21 -9.04
CA SER A 4 -11.10 -0.76 -8.17
C SER A 4 -10.72 -0.65 -6.70
N ALA A 5 -9.89 0.33 -6.29
CA ALA A 5 -9.47 0.55 -4.91
C ALA A 5 -9.75 1.98 -4.45
N PHE A 6 -10.05 2.16 -3.17
CA PHE A 6 -10.35 3.46 -2.56
C PHE A 6 -9.10 4.21 -2.11
N GLU A 7 -8.04 3.49 -1.73
CA GLU A 7 -6.75 4.08 -1.36
C GLU A 7 -5.61 3.30 -2.02
N TYR A 8 -4.58 4.03 -2.45
CA TYR A 8 -3.33 3.46 -2.92
C TYR A 8 -2.19 3.95 -2.03
N TRP A 9 -1.27 3.05 -1.69
CA TRP A 9 -0.12 3.32 -0.83
C TRP A 9 1.18 2.97 -1.57
N THR A 10 2.25 3.69 -1.26
CA THR A 10 3.53 3.53 -1.97
C THR A 10 4.12 2.13 -1.81
N ASP A 11 3.87 1.47 -0.68
CA ASP A 11 4.22 0.05 -0.41
C ASP A 11 3.40 -1.00 -1.19
N GLY A 12 2.56 -0.54 -2.13
CA GLY A 12 1.72 -1.38 -2.96
C GLY A 12 0.40 -1.80 -2.30
N TRP A 13 0.12 -1.37 -1.07
CA TRP A 13 -1.17 -1.66 -0.44
C TRP A 13 -2.33 -0.94 -1.15
N ARG A 14 -3.43 -1.68 -1.34
CA ARG A 14 -4.66 -1.19 -1.98
C ARG A 14 -5.85 -1.44 -1.07
N GLU A 15 -6.43 -0.37 -0.56
CA GLU A 15 -7.57 -0.45 0.35
C GLU A 15 -8.88 -0.64 -0.42
N TYR A 16 -9.74 -1.56 0.05
CA TYR A 16 -11.01 -1.92 -0.60
C TYR A 16 -10.88 -2.25 -2.10
N SER A 17 -9.80 -2.96 -2.47
CA SER A 17 -9.56 -3.42 -3.83
C SER A 17 -10.32 -4.71 -4.13
N LEU A 18 -10.91 -4.81 -5.33
CA LEU A 18 -11.43 -6.10 -5.85
C LEU A 18 -10.32 -7.15 -6.00
N MET A 19 -9.08 -6.73 -6.26
CA MET A 19 -7.91 -7.60 -6.30
C MET A 19 -7.26 -7.65 -4.92
N PRO A 20 -7.06 -8.84 -4.33
CA PRO A 20 -6.45 -8.97 -3.02
C PRO A 20 -4.98 -8.52 -2.99
N ASN A 21 -4.49 -8.20 -1.79
CA ASN A 21 -3.07 -7.91 -1.52
C ASN A 21 -2.37 -9.11 -0.85
N ASP A 22 -2.96 -10.30 -0.90
CA ASP A 22 -2.57 -11.50 -0.14
C ASP A 22 -1.43 -12.31 -0.78
N GLU A 23 -0.81 -11.77 -1.84
CA GLU A 23 0.25 -12.41 -2.64
C GLU A 23 -0.12 -13.82 -3.17
N GLY A 24 -1.42 -14.16 -3.17
CA GLY A 24 -1.92 -15.48 -3.56
C GLY A 24 -1.56 -16.62 -2.61
N ILE A 25 -1.19 -16.34 -1.35
CA ILE A 25 -0.86 -17.37 -0.36
C ILE A 25 -2.13 -18.04 0.13
N ARG A 26 -2.13 -19.38 0.16
CA ARG A 26 -3.23 -20.20 0.68
C ARG A 26 -2.72 -21.19 1.71
N ARG A 27 -3.58 -21.56 2.66
CA ARG A 27 -3.30 -22.60 3.66
C ARG A 27 -4.15 -23.83 3.40
N CYS A 28 -3.50 -24.96 3.21
CA CYS A 28 -4.15 -26.26 3.13
C CYS A 28 -4.60 -26.71 4.53
N THR A 29 -5.62 -27.57 4.60
CA THR A 29 -6.11 -28.16 5.86
C THR A 29 -5.06 -29.00 6.58
N CYS A 30 -4.05 -29.52 5.88
CA CYS A 30 -2.90 -30.19 6.48
C CYS A 30 -1.88 -29.23 7.13
N GLY A 31 -2.13 -27.92 7.05
CA GLY A 31 -1.27 -26.86 7.61
C GLY A 31 -0.15 -26.38 6.69
N GLN A 32 -0.02 -26.95 5.49
CA GLN A 32 0.94 -26.51 4.48
C GLN A 32 0.49 -25.22 3.78
N PHE A 33 1.45 -24.37 3.43
CA PHE A 33 1.21 -23.15 2.66
C PHE A 33 1.50 -23.39 1.17
N VAL A 34 0.67 -22.86 0.29
CA VAL A 34 0.80 -22.98 -1.18
C VAL A 34 0.54 -21.64 -1.86
N LEU A 35 1.17 -21.39 -3.00
CA LEU A 35 0.91 -20.21 -3.82
C LEU A 35 -0.10 -20.57 -4.91
N LEU A 36 -1.13 -19.74 -5.09
CA LEU A 36 -2.15 -19.96 -6.12
C LEU A 36 -1.57 -20.10 -7.53
N LYS A 37 -0.49 -19.36 -7.85
CA LYS A 37 0.16 -19.42 -9.17
C LYS A 37 0.83 -20.76 -9.46
N ASP A 38 1.15 -21.53 -8.42
CA ASP A 38 1.80 -22.84 -8.54
C ASP A 38 0.78 -23.98 -8.60
N MET A 39 -0.51 -23.67 -8.40
CA MET A 39 -1.58 -24.66 -8.49
C MET A 39 -1.86 -25.02 -9.95
N VAL A 40 -1.91 -26.32 -10.22
CA VAL A 40 -2.25 -26.87 -11.54
C VAL A 40 -3.64 -27.49 -11.47
N ALA A 41 -4.49 -27.14 -12.43
CA ALA A 41 -5.79 -27.80 -12.59
C ALA A 41 -5.56 -29.23 -13.08
N VAL A 42 -5.99 -30.21 -12.28
CA VAL A 42 -5.87 -31.64 -12.62
C VAL A 42 -7.17 -32.18 -13.20
N ASP A 43 -8.30 -31.91 -12.56
CA ASP A 43 -9.63 -32.34 -12.99
C ASP A 43 -10.73 -31.45 -12.38
N ALA A 44 -11.94 -31.52 -12.92
CA ALA A 44 -13.11 -30.79 -12.43
C ALA A 44 -14.25 -31.77 -12.10
N ALA A 45 -14.74 -31.74 -10.86
CA ALA A 45 -15.89 -32.53 -10.44
C ALA A 45 -17.17 -31.68 -10.48
N ASP A 46 -18.30 -32.29 -10.85
CA ASP A 46 -19.63 -31.62 -10.88
C ASP A 46 -20.09 -31.13 -9.50
N SER A 47 -19.56 -31.74 -8.43
CA SER A 47 -19.69 -31.28 -7.05
C SER A 47 -18.41 -31.59 -6.29
N SER A 48 -18.03 -30.72 -5.36
CA SER A 48 -16.82 -30.87 -4.55
C SER A 48 -17.17 -30.69 -3.08
N GLU A 49 -16.84 -31.69 -2.27
CA GLU A 49 -16.87 -31.60 -0.80
C GLU A 49 -15.55 -31.05 -0.23
N LEU A 50 -14.58 -30.71 -1.10
CA LEU A 50 -13.29 -30.18 -0.65
C LEU A 50 -13.48 -28.79 -0.02
N PRO A 51 -12.83 -28.54 1.12
CA PRO A 51 -12.89 -27.23 1.76
C PRO A 51 -12.28 -26.17 0.85
N TYR A 52 -12.87 -24.98 0.85
CA TYR A 52 -12.30 -23.85 0.16
C TYR A 52 -10.98 -23.44 0.82
N MET A 53 -9.92 -23.30 0.02
CA MET A 53 -8.67 -22.73 0.50
C MET A 53 -8.83 -21.22 0.60
N ASP A 54 -9.13 -20.74 1.80
CA ASP A 54 -9.27 -19.32 2.06
C ASP A 54 -7.90 -18.62 2.14
N ARG A 55 -7.95 -17.29 2.17
CA ARG A 55 -6.78 -16.43 2.36
C ARG A 55 -6.14 -16.71 3.73
N VAL A 56 -4.81 -16.59 3.76
CA VAL A 56 -4.08 -16.68 5.03
C VAL A 56 -4.27 -15.37 5.80
N PRO A 57 -4.77 -15.40 7.04
CA PRO A 57 -4.80 -14.22 7.91
C PRO A 57 -3.40 -13.68 8.13
N ASP A 58 -3.28 -12.36 8.25
CA ASP A 58 -1.97 -11.69 8.35
C ASP A 58 -1.18 -12.14 9.59
N GLU A 59 -1.87 -12.53 10.67
CA GLU A 59 -1.27 -13.02 11.91
C GLU A 59 -0.51 -14.35 11.73
N LEU A 60 -0.81 -15.10 10.66
CA LEU A 60 -0.14 -16.34 10.32
C LEU A 60 1.01 -16.16 9.34
N LEU A 61 1.27 -14.95 8.85
CA LEU A 61 2.38 -14.69 7.92
C LEU A 61 3.75 -15.00 8.55
N PRO A 62 4.03 -14.71 9.84
CA PRO A 62 5.27 -15.15 10.47
C PRO A 62 5.45 -16.68 10.48
N GLU A 63 4.36 -17.43 10.70
CA GLU A 63 4.37 -18.90 10.60
C GLU A 63 4.70 -19.33 9.16
N CYS A 64 4.07 -18.69 8.17
CA CYS A 64 4.31 -18.95 6.75
C CYS A 64 5.77 -18.70 6.37
N ILE A 65 6.37 -17.58 6.81
CA ILE A 65 7.80 -17.27 6.60
C ILE A 65 8.68 -18.38 7.18
N SER A 66 8.39 -18.83 8.42
CA SER A 66 9.18 -19.87 9.09
C SER A 66 9.09 -21.25 8.43
N LYS A 67 7.96 -21.54 7.76
CA LYS A 67 7.66 -22.82 7.11
C LYS A 67 7.75 -22.75 5.59
N ALA A 68 8.31 -21.67 5.04
CA ALA A 68 8.36 -21.46 3.60
C ALA A 68 9.12 -22.59 2.90
N ALA A 69 8.44 -23.31 2.00
CA ALA A 69 9.03 -24.41 1.23
C ALA A 69 9.91 -23.93 0.06
N SER A 70 9.84 -22.64 -0.29
CA SER A 70 10.59 -22.01 -1.37
C SER A 70 10.87 -20.55 -1.06
N GLU A 71 11.91 -19.99 -1.69
CA GLU A 71 12.25 -18.56 -1.58
C GLU A 71 11.11 -17.67 -2.12
N GLU A 72 10.30 -18.18 -3.07
CA GLU A 72 9.09 -17.49 -3.55
C GLU A 72 8.00 -17.38 -2.50
N MET A 73 7.76 -18.47 -1.77
CA MET A 73 6.81 -18.45 -0.67
C MET A 73 7.27 -17.47 0.41
N GLU A 74 8.57 -17.48 0.72
CA GLU A 74 9.13 -16.55 1.70
C GLU A 74 8.94 -15.10 1.25
N VAL A 75 9.24 -14.75 0.00
CA VAL A 75 9.03 -13.39 -0.53
C VAL A 75 7.56 -12.98 -0.47
N ALA A 76 6.64 -13.84 -0.91
CA ALA A 76 5.21 -13.57 -0.84
C ALA A 76 4.77 -13.29 0.61
N ALA A 77 5.18 -14.15 1.55
CA ALA A 77 4.82 -14.01 2.96
C ALA A 77 5.43 -12.75 3.59
N ARG A 78 6.70 -12.43 3.28
CA ARG A 78 7.39 -11.23 3.75
C ARG A 78 6.80 -9.94 3.19
N LEU A 79 6.34 -9.94 1.93
CA LEU A 79 5.65 -8.80 1.32
C LEU A 79 4.31 -8.54 2.00
N GLY A 80 3.50 -9.58 2.19
CA GLY A 80 2.27 -9.50 2.96
C GLY A 80 2.54 -8.97 4.37
N TYR A 81 3.56 -9.51 5.04
CA TYR A 81 3.89 -9.15 6.42
C TYR A 81 4.42 -7.72 6.54
N TRP A 82 5.25 -7.26 5.60
CA TRP A 82 5.69 -5.86 5.54
C TRP A 82 4.50 -4.91 5.45
N ARG A 83 3.55 -5.19 4.54
CA ARG A 83 2.35 -4.36 4.41
C ARG A 83 1.44 -4.47 5.62
N HIS A 84 1.40 -5.63 6.28
CA HIS A 84 0.65 -5.80 7.51
C HIS A 84 1.20 -4.90 8.63
N LEU A 85 2.52 -4.92 8.83
CA LEU A 85 3.19 -4.09 9.84
C LEU A 85 3.00 -2.58 9.60
N ASN A 86 2.77 -2.16 8.35
CA ASN A 86 2.45 -0.78 8.01
C ASN A 86 1.01 -0.35 8.41
N HIS A 87 0.11 -1.26 8.79
CA HIS A 87 -1.29 -0.91 9.07
C HIS A 87 -1.47 0.11 10.19
N GLU A 88 -0.73 -0.04 11.29
CA GLU A 88 -0.78 0.90 12.42
C GLU A 88 -0.44 2.32 11.96
N TYR A 89 0.63 2.46 11.17
CA TYR A 89 0.98 3.75 10.59
C TYR A 89 -0.09 4.26 9.62
N ARG A 90 -0.65 3.41 8.75
CA ARG A 90 -1.73 3.83 7.83
C ARG A 90 -2.94 4.36 8.61
N GLN A 91 -3.29 3.76 9.74
CA GLN A 91 -4.37 4.23 10.59
C GLN A 91 -4.04 5.60 11.21
N ALA A 92 -2.84 5.75 11.79
CA ALA A 92 -2.38 7.02 12.33
C ALA A 92 -2.36 8.13 11.27
N TYR A 93 -1.90 7.81 10.06
CA TYR A 93 -1.93 8.71 8.91
C TYR A 93 -3.35 9.15 8.58
N ARG A 94 -4.32 8.23 8.49
CA ARG A 94 -5.73 8.59 8.22
C ARG A 94 -6.28 9.53 9.28
N GLN A 95 -6.11 9.20 10.56
CA GLN A 95 -6.58 10.03 11.68
C GLN A 95 -5.99 11.43 11.63
N HIS A 96 -4.68 11.54 11.36
CA HIS A 96 -3.99 12.83 11.21
C HIS A 96 -4.57 13.65 10.04
N ARG A 97 -4.72 13.03 8.87
CA ARG A 97 -5.25 13.69 7.67
C ARG A 97 -6.71 14.13 7.86
N ASP A 98 -7.53 13.30 8.51
CA ASP A 98 -8.93 13.60 8.76
C ASP A 98 -9.09 14.74 9.79
N ALA A 99 -8.24 14.78 10.82
CA ALA A 99 -8.21 15.88 11.78
C ALA A 99 -7.75 17.21 11.13
N GLU A 100 -6.73 17.17 10.28
CA GLU A 100 -6.26 18.34 9.53
C GLU A 100 -7.34 18.84 8.55
N GLU A 101 -8.02 17.94 7.84
CA GLU A 101 -9.11 18.28 6.93
C GLU A 101 -10.31 18.84 7.68
N ALA A 102 -10.68 18.26 8.83
CA ALA A 102 -11.77 18.77 9.66
C ALA A 102 -11.47 20.19 10.16
N THR A 103 -10.23 20.46 10.60
CA THR A 103 -9.81 21.80 11.02
C THR A 103 -9.85 22.79 9.86
N THR A 104 -9.33 22.40 8.70
CA THR A 104 -9.32 23.23 7.49
C THR A 104 -10.75 23.56 7.04
N LYS A 105 -11.63 22.56 7.04
CA LYS A 105 -13.03 22.70 6.68
C LYS A 105 -13.79 23.60 7.66
N ALA A 106 -13.59 23.41 8.97
CA ALA A 106 -14.21 24.26 9.99
C ALA A 106 -13.77 25.73 9.84
N ALA A 107 -12.48 25.97 9.60
CA ALA A 107 -11.97 27.32 9.35
C ALA A 107 -12.57 27.94 8.07
N TRP A 108 -12.69 27.16 7.00
CA TRP A 108 -13.33 27.60 5.76
C TRP A 108 -14.81 27.92 5.97
N GLU A 109 -15.56 27.07 6.68
CA GLU A 109 -16.99 27.28 6.97
C GLU A 109 -17.21 28.51 7.83
N ALA A 110 -16.35 28.75 8.83
CA ALA A 110 -16.39 29.95 9.65
C ALA A 110 -16.10 31.23 8.83
N ALA A 111 -15.19 31.17 7.86
CA ALA A 111 -14.88 32.28 6.97
C ALA A 111 -15.94 32.50 5.86
N ASN A 112 -16.75 31.49 5.54
CA ASN A 112 -17.74 31.51 4.46
C ASN A 112 -19.17 31.22 4.97
N PRO A 113 -19.72 32.06 5.88
CA PRO A 113 -21.07 31.84 6.39
C PRO A 113 -22.10 31.97 5.26
N ASP A 114 -23.15 31.14 5.29
CA ASP A 114 -24.27 31.24 4.36
C ASP A 114 -25.08 32.51 4.64
N ARG A 115 -24.86 33.55 3.83
CA ARG A 115 -25.57 34.84 3.91
C ARG A 115 -26.81 34.90 3.02
N ARG A 116 -27.23 33.80 2.40
CA ARG A 116 -28.38 33.78 1.47
C ARG A 116 -29.69 34.11 2.20
N THR A 117 -30.46 35.01 1.60
CA THR A 117 -31.80 35.36 2.06
C THR A 117 -32.83 34.30 1.66
N TRP A 118 -34.04 34.42 2.19
CA TRP A 118 -35.15 33.54 1.82
C TRP A 118 -35.46 33.58 0.30
N TRP A 119 -35.36 34.75 -0.32
CA TRP A 119 -35.57 34.92 -1.77
C TRP A 119 -34.48 34.24 -2.61
N ASP A 120 -33.23 34.27 -2.15
CA ASP A 120 -32.11 33.61 -2.82
C ASP A 120 -32.29 32.08 -2.82
N LYS A 121 -32.78 31.54 -1.70
CA LYS A 121 -33.12 30.12 -1.58
C LYS A 121 -34.29 29.74 -2.49
N LEU A 122 -35.31 30.60 -2.59
CA LEU A 122 -36.46 30.39 -3.49
C LEU A 122 -36.03 30.36 -4.97
N ARG A 123 -35.03 31.17 -5.36
CA ARG A 123 -34.42 31.16 -6.70
C ARG A 123 -33.40 30.05 -6.92
N ARG A 124 -33.26 29.10 -5.98
CA ARG A 124 -32.31 27.97 -6.03
C ARG A 124 -30.85 28.38 -6.17
N GLN A 125 -30.47 29.55 -5.65
CA GLN A 125 -29.06 29.93 -5.58
C GLN A 125 -28.30 28.95 -4.67
N LYS A 126 -27.15 28.44 -5.12
CA LYS A 126 -26.38 27.44 -4.37
C LYS A 126 -25.74 28.03 -3.10
N PRO A 127 -25.67 27.29 -1.99
CA PRO A 127 -24.90 27.71 -0.82
C PRO A 127 -23.40 27.79 -1.16
N PRO A 128 -22.62 28.50 -0.32
CA PRO A 128 -21.18 28.27 -0.27
C PRO A 128 -20.93 26.75 -0.11
N SER A 129 -20.11 26.19 -1.00
CA SER A 129 -19.70 24.80 -0.94
C SER A 129 -18.23 24.75 -0.61
N TYR A 130 -17.86 23.89 0.34
CA TYR A 130 -16.48 23.74 0.75
C TYR A 130 -15.56 23.45 -0.45
N SER A 131 -14.48 24.22 -0.52
CA SER A 131 -13.36 24.00 -1.42
C SER A 131 -12.08 24.12 -0.60
N ARG A 132 -11.24 23.08 -0.59
CA ARG A 132 -9.97 23.10 0.14
C ARG A 132 -9.11 24.27 -0.36
N PRO A 133 -8.68 25.19 0.52
CA PRO A 133 -7.76 26.27 0.15
C PRO A 133 -6.47 25.73 -0.48
N VAL A 134 -5.91 26.44 -1.46
CA VAL A 134 -4.67 26.02 -2.16
C VAL A 134 -3.50 25.90 -1.18
N ASP A 135 -3.40 26.83 -0.22
CA ASP A 135 -2.33 26.86 0.78
C ASP A 135 -2.64 26.03 2.03
N SER A 136 -3.59 25.10 1.95
CA SER A 136 -3.89 24.22 3.07
C SER A 136 -2.64 23.40 3.41
N PRO A 137 -2.32 23.23 4.71
CA PRO A 137 -1.21 22.39 5.10
C PRO A 137 -1.39 20.98 4.53
N PHE A 138 -0.27 20.33 4.23
CA PHE A 138 -0.23 18.91 3.89
C PHE A 138 0.83 18.25 4.77
N THR A 139 0.40 17.82 5.96
CA THR A 139 1.27 17.17 6.93
C THR A 139 0.84 15.72 7.18
N TYR A 140 1.73 14.94 7.79
CA TYR A 140 1.54 13.53 8.13
C TYR A 140 2.36 13.18 9.39
N PRO A 141 1.99 12.12 10.12
CA PRO A 141 2.74 11.71 11.30
C PRO A 141 4.15 11.25 10.94
N ALA A 142 5.06 11.32 11.91
CA ALA A 142 6.39 10.73 11.77
C ALA A 142 6.27 9.20 11.63
N PHE A 143 7.07 8.63 10.74
CA PHE A 143 7.15 7.18 10.56
C PHE A 143 8.40 6.64 11.23
N GLU A 144 8.20 5.73 12.19
CA GLU A 144 9.26 5.02 12.87
C GLU A 144 8.99 3.53 12.75
N ALA A 145 9.81 2.83 11.96
CA ALA A 145 9.68 1.39 11.79
C ALA A 145 10.10 0.67 13.07
N THR A 146 9.29 -0.32 13.49
CA THR A 146 9.64 -1.19 14.63
C THR A 146 10.83 -2.10 14.28
N ASP A 147 11.49 -2.67 15.29
CA ASP A 147 12.60 -3.60 15.06
C ASP A 147 12.20 -4.80 14.20
N ALA A 148 11.03 -5.38 14.46
CA ALA A 148 10.49 -6.51 13.68
C ALA A 148 10.20 -6.11 12.23
N GLN A 149 9.68 -4.90 12.01
CA GLN A 149 9.45 -4.36 10.68
C GLN A 149 10.77 -4.13 9.94
N LEU A 150 11.75 -3.52 10.60
CA LEU A 150 13.06 -3.27 10.04
C LEU A 150 13.80 -4.56 9.69
N GLU A 151 13.73 -5.58 10.55
CA GLU A 151 14.29 -6.91 10.29
C GLU A 151 13.63 -7.56 9.07
N ASN A 152 12.29 -7.56 8.99
CA ASN A 152 11.59 -8.12 7.84
C ASN A 152 11.96 -7.38 6.54
N MET A 153 12.00 -6.05 6.57
CA MET A 153 12.38 -5.24 5.41
C MET A 153 13.80 -5.54 4.96
N LYS A 154 14.76 -5.67 5.88
CA LYS A 154 16.17 -6.00 5.56
C LYS A 154 16.28 -7.37 4.88
N LEU A 155 15.64 -8.39 5.44
CA LEU A 155 15.67 -9.75 4.90
C LEU A 155 15.00 -9.81 3.53
N LEU A 156 13.85 -9.17 3.38
CA LEU A 156 13.14 -9.09 2.10
C LEU A 156 13.97 -8.36 1.04
N SER A 157 14.55 -7.20 1.37
CA SER A 157 15.44 -6.48 0.45
C SER A 157 16.62 -7.33 -0.01
N ALA A 158 17.24 -8.10 0.90
CA ALA A 158 18.37 -8.96 0.54
C ALA A 158 17.98 -10.08 -0.44
N ILE A 159 16.80 -10.68 -0.25
CA ILE A 159 16.28 -11.71 -1.18
C ILE A 159 16.00 -11.08 -2.56
N LEU A 160 15.33 -9.93 -2.59
CA LEU A 160 14.98 -9.24 -3.83
C LEU A 160 16.22 -8.72 -4.58
N GLU A 161 17.23 -8.22 -3.85
CA GLU A 161 18.51 -7.82 -4.43
C GLU A 161 19.23 -9.00 -5.08
N LYS A 162 19.25 -10.16 -4.42
CA LYS A 162 19.85 -11.40 -4.95
C LYS A 162 19.14 -11.90 -6.22
N TRP A 163 17.81 -11.78 -6.27
CA TRP A 163 17.05 -12.15 -7.48
C TRP A 163 17.45 -11.28 -8.67
N GLY A 164 17.79 -10.01 -8.42
CA GLY A 164 18.25 -9.09 -9.45
C GLY A 164 17.19 -8.80 -10.52
N PHE A 165 17.50 -7.84 -11.38
CA PHE A 165 16.55 -7.38 -12.41
C PHE A 165 16.37 -8.39 -13.56
N ALA A 166 17.38 -9.21 -13.82
CA ALA A 166 17.40 -10.13 -14.96
C ALA A 166 16.65 -11.45 -14.71
N SER A 167 16.55 -11.89 -13.44
CA SER A 167 15.96 -13.21 -13.13
C SER A 167 14.46 -13.14 -12.87
N ARG A 168 13.94 -12.02 -12.33
CA ARG A 168 12.49 -11.79 -12.10
C ARG A 168 12.09 -10.32 -12.20
N PRO A 169 11.79 -9.80 -13.41
CA PRO A 169 11.24 -8.47 -13.57
C PRO A 169 9.86 -8.42 -12.87
N GLY A 170 9.73 -7.59 -11.83
CA GLY A 170 8.46 -7.44 -11.12
C GLY A 170 8.54 -6.81 -9.74
N TYR A 171 9.70 -6.86 -9.08
CA TYR A 171 9.86 -6.37 -7.69
C TYR A 171 10.69 -5.09 -7.56
N THR A 172 10.96 -4.38 -8.66
CA THR A 172 11.78 -3.15 -8.65
C THR A 172 11.15 -2.06 -7.79
N MET A 173 9.82 -1.93 -7.84
CA MET A 173 9.09 -0.93 -7.06
C MET A 173 9.11 -1.25 -5.56
N GLU A 174 8.86 -2.52 -5.21
CA GLU A 174 8.90 -3.02 -3.84
C GLU A 174 10.30 -2.87 -3.25
N LEU A 175 11.35 -3.24 -4.00
CA LEU A 175 12.74 -3.07 -3.54
C LEU A 175 13.09 -1.60 -3.33
N THR A 176 12.65 -0.72 -4.24
CA THR A 176 12.84 0.73 -4.11
C THR A 176 12.21 1.26 -2.82
N GLU A 177 10.96 0.86 -2.55
CA GLU A 177 10.19 1.29 -1.38
C GLU A 177 10.75 0.73 -0.08
N LEU A 178 11.15 -0.54 -0.07
CA LEU A 178 11.79 -1.15 1.10
C LEU A 178 13.07 -0.39 1.47
N TYR A 179 13.90 0.00 0.50
CA TYR A 179 15.07 0.82 0.78
C TYR A 179 14.69 2.23 1.28
N ARG A 180 13.65 2.84 0.71
CA ARG A 180 13.18 4.16 1.14
C ARG A 180 12.65 4.15 2.58
N GLU A 181 11.81 3.18 2.94
CA GLU A 181 11.26 3.01 4.29
C GLU A 181 12.35 2.71 5.33
N GLN A 182 13.43 2.03 4.93
CA GLN A 182 14.63 1.81 5.74
C GLN A 182 15.53 3.06 5.89
N GLY A 183 15.22 4.17 5.20
CA GLY A 183 16.08 5.36 5.15
C GLY A 183 17.33 5.20 4.26
N ARG A 184 17.40 4.12 3.49
CA ARG A 184 18.48 3.79 2.54
C ARG A 184 18.22 4.48 1.19
N PHE A 185 18.16 5.81 1.22
CA PHE A 185 17.74 6.62 0.07
C PHE A 185 18.67 6.51 -1.14
N ASP A 186 19.97 6.34 -0.92
CA ASP A 186 20.94 6.22 -2.02
C ASP A 186 20.76 4.90 -2.79
N GLU A 187 20.52 3.80 -2.09
CA GLU A 187 20.19 2.52 -2.72
C GLU A 187 18.81 2.57 -3.40
N SER A 188 17.81 3.15 -2.74
CA SER A 188 16.47 3.36 -3.33
C SER A 188 16.57 4.15 -4.65
N GLN A 189 17.36 5.22 -4.67
CA GLN A 189 17.59 6.05 -5.84
C GLN A 189 18.27 5.29 -6.99
N LYS A 190 19.18 4.36 -6.68
CA LYS A 190 19.83 3.52 -7.71
C LYS A 190 18.82 2.56 -8.34
N VAL A 191 17.99 1.91 -7.52
CA VAL A 191 16.99 0.92 -7.99
C VAL A 191 15.92 1.60 -8.84
N ILE A 192 15.37 2.75 -8.42
CA ILE A 192 14.30 3.40 -9.19
C ILE A 192 14.75 3.86 -10.58
N LEU A 193 16.04 4.16 -10.75
CA LEU A 193 16.62 4.58 -12.03
C LEU A 193 16.81 3.41 -13.03
N THR A 194 16.65 2.16 -12.58
CA THR A 194 16.69 0.99 -13.48
C THR A 194 15.33 0.62 -14.03
N LEU A 195 14.26 1.37 -13.69
CA LEU A 195 12.92 1.11 -14.22
C LEU A 195 12.88 1.30 -15.74
N ASP A 196 12.21 0.37 -16.42
CA ASP A 196 11.90 0.51 -17.84
C ASP A 196 10.92 1.66 -18.05
N GLN A 197 10.99 2.32 -19.22
CA GLN A 197 10.09 3.44 -19.54
C GLN A 197 8.60 3.07 -19.45
N ARG A 198 8.25 1.79 -19.60
CA ARG A 198 6.87 1.30 -19.49
C ARG A 198 6.35 1.27 -18.06
N ASP A 199 7.26 1.16 -17.09
CA ASP A 199 6.95 1.08 -15.66
C ASP A 199 7.02 2.46 -14.97
N VAL A 200 7.48 3.48 -15.70
CA VAL A 200 7.46 4.87 -15.23
C VAL A 200 6.02 5.40 -15.27
N GLY A 201 5.50 5.80 -14.11
CA GLY A 201 4.13 6.27 -13.96
C GLY A 201 3.92 7.15 -12.73
N VAL A 202 2.66 7.31 -12.32
CA VAL A 202 2.27 8.15 -11.17
C VAL A 202 3.01 7.72 -9.90
N THR A 203 3.04 6.41 -9.63
CA THR A 203 3.65 5.83 -8.42
C THR A 203 5.16 6.02 -8.40
N SER A 204 5.88 5.67 -9.48
CA SER A 204 7.34 5.84 -9.51
C SER A 204 7.78 7.30 -9.46
N ASN A 205 7.02 8.22 -10.06
CA ASN A 205 7.28 9.65 -9.95
C ASN A 205 7.11 10.17 -8.51
N LEU A 206 6.05 9.72 -7.82
CA LEU A 206 5.83 10.05 -6.41
C LEU A 206 6.99 9.52 -5.55
N ILE A 207 7.36 8.26 -5.73
CA ILE A 207 8.43 7.63 -4.96
C ILE A 207 9.76 8.35 -5.21
N GLY A 208 10.07 8.67 -6.47
CA GLY A 208 11.26 9.45 -6.83
C GLY A 208 11.29 10.84 -6.17
N LYS A 209 10.14 11.48 -5.97
CA LYS A 209 10.04 12.73 -5.19
C LYS A 209 10.34 12.47 -3.71
N LEU A 210 9.72 11.46 -3.11
CA LEU A 210 9.88 11.14 -1.68
C LEU A 210 11.33 10.75 -1.34
N ILE A 211 12.03 10.05 -2.24
CA ILE A 211 13.46 9.74 -2.11
C ILE A 211 14.29 11.03 -2.02
N LYS A 212 14.05 11.99 -2.94
CA LYS A 212 14.76 13.29 -2.93
C LYS A 212 14.48 14.10 -1.67
N GLU A 213 13.26 14.03 -1.16
CA GLU A 213 12.83 14.69 0.08
C GLU A 213 13.24 13.93 1.35
N LYS A 214 13.93 12.80 1.21
CA LYS A 214 14.34 11.89 2.30
C LYS A 214 13.18 11.51 3.23
N GLN A 215 12.00 11.29 2.64
CA GLN A 215 10.82 10.85 3.37
C GLN A 215 10.79 9.33 3.39
N SER A 216 10.82 8.74 4.60
CA SER A 216 10.76 7.29 4.80
C SER A 216 9.34 6.76 4.88
N ALA A 217 8.38 7.56 5.36
CA ALA A 217 7.00 7.13 5.58
C ALA A 217 6.34 6.51 4.33
N PRO A 218 5.56 5.41 4.45
CA PRO A 218 4.68 4.97 3.37
C PRO A 218 3.59 6.03 3.14
N MET A 219 3.32 6.37 1.87
CA MET A 219 2.46 7.50 1.54
C MET A 219 1.20 7.08 0.79
N ARG A 220 0.05 7.62 1.21
CA ARG A 220 -1.21 7.51 0.46
C ARG A 220 -1.20 8.43 -0.76
N TYR A 221 -1.63 7.91 -1.90
CA TYR A 221 -1.79 8.68 -3.13
C TYR A 221 -3.05 8.28 -3.89
N ARG A 222 -3.34 9.04 -4.95
CA ARG A 222 -4.43 8.75 -5.89
C ARG A 222 -3.82 8.42 -7.25
N MET A 223 -4.31 7.34 -7.88
CA MET A 223 -4.05 7.03 -9.28
C MET A 223 -5.00 7.78 -10.20
#